data_AF-A0AB39L8G2-F1
#
_entry.id   AF-A0AB39L8G2-F1
#
_cell.length_a   1.000
_cell.length_b   1.000
_cell.length_c   1.000
_cell.angle_alpha   90.00
_cell.angle_beta   90.00
_cell.angle_gamma   90.00
#
_symmetry.space_group_name_H-M   'P 1'
#
loop_
_entity.id
_entity.type
_entity.pdbx_description
1 polymer ?
#
loop_
_entity_poly.entity_id
_entity_poly.type
_entity_poly.pdbx_seq_one_letter_code
_entity_poly.pdbx_strand_id
1 'polypeptide(L)'
;MEAFAAETKEEIIFEPIISGEHGGGVSVPAGKPVTAHPLGDGRYRVEACLGSTMPDYSAVVESKQIAITGEVRRVFDVFFDYKTDRPARSRPDADRDSPRLRSDHELLWTKKLNSGVHFAPTAPSARRNGYLIYTDTSEARHWYGSDAITSSYTGWSRPTSLAGAIASLNEDERSRYLNPPYTIGSAMIWPVRKKDRPTINTARGFGPSGRLIGDRMDLTLECIRRHYSGEQDSPLAGVLGAYADFFELFDGFTEFVDYFHLQDLVTPDYNAVRFYLPFDNFERSGAPVTRDEYVTYREATLEFIAARARRMAEWVRRHHPDIDVL
;
A
#
# COMPACT_ATOMS: atom_id res chain seq x y z
N MET A 1 31.43 -18.09 -2.17
CA MET A 1 31.53 -16.65 -2.41
C MET A 1 30.20 -16.04 -2.00
N GLU A 2 30.05 -15.79 -0.70
CA GLU A 2 28.92 -15.06 -0.15
C GLU A 2 29.39 -13.62 0.05
N ALA A 3 28.76 -12.68 -0.65
CA ALA A 3 28.92 -11.26 -0.42
C ALA A 3 27.69 -10.80 0.37
N PHE A 4 27.91 -10.45 1.65
CA PHE A 4 26.89 -9.83 2.48
C PHE A 4 26.70 -8.37 2.08
N ALA A 5 25.43 -7.98 2.06
CA ALA A 5 24.90 -6.74 1.54
C ALA A 5 25.28 -5.51 2.38
N ALA A 6 25.32 -4.36 1.70
CA ALA A 6 25.47 -3.04 2.26
C ALA A 6 24.34 -2.71 3.25
N GLU A 7 24.69 -2.39 4.49
CA GLU A 7 23.80 -1.80 5.48
C GLU A 7 23.56 -0.32 5.16
N THR A 8 22.28 0.03 5.06
CA THR A 8 21.75 1.39 5.11
C THR A 8 22.13 2.02 6.45
N LYS A 9 22.87 3.13 6.41
CA LYS A 9 23.11 3.97 7.58
C LYS A 9 21.83 4.73 7.93
N GLU A 10 21.03 4.21 8.86
CA GLU A 10 20.07 5.01 9.60
C GLU A 10 20.77 5.60 10.83
N GLU A 11 20.76 6.92 10.93
CA GLU A 11 21.35 7.67 12.02
C GLU A 11 20.35 7.71 13.19
N ILE A 12 20.47 6.73 14.11
CA ILE A 12 19.60 6.62 15.28
C ILE A 12 20.20 7.45 16.43
N ILE A 13 19.47 8.47 16.89
CA ILE A 13 19.85 9.27 18.07
C ILE A 13 19.33 8.56 19.32
N PHE A 14 20.21 8.23 20.26
CA PHE A 14 19.88 7.47 21.48
C PHE A 14 19.74 8.37 22.72
N GLU A 15 18.81 8.02 23.62
CA GLU A 15 18.84 8.42 25.03
C GLU A 15 18.97 7.16 25.91
N PRO A 16 20.04 7.01 26.72
CA PRO A 16 20.19 5.85 27.59
C PRO A 16 19.65 6.10 29.01
N ILE A 17 18.85 5.17 29.52
CA ILE A 17 18.71 4.92 30.97
C ILE A 17 19.13 3.48 31.22
N ILE A 18 20.22 3.27 31.98
CA ILE A 18 20.67 1.94 32.39
C ILE A 18 20.50 1.84 33.90
N SER A 19 19.51 1.08 34.36
CA SER A 19 19.47 0.56 35.74
C SER A 19 19.94 -0.89 35.73
N GLY A 20 21.10 -1.12 36.37
CA GLY A 20 21.63 -2.46 36.61
C GLY A 20 22.39 -2.45 37.92
N GLU A 21 21.73 -2.91 38.99
CA GLU A 21 22.41 -3.25 40.23
C GLU A 21 23.36 -4.42 39.97
N HIS A 22 24.62 -4.24 40.37
CA HIS A 22 25.72 -5.21 40.29
C HIS A 22 26.34 -5.46 38.90
N GLY A 23 27.26 -4.56 38.54
CA GLY A 23 28.33 -4.83 37.58
C GLY A 23 28.65 -3.61 36.72
N GLY A 24 29.65 -2.81 37.16
CA GLY A 24 30.32 -1.74 36.39
C GLY A 24 29.56 -1.17 35.18
N GLY A 25 28.38 -0.59 35.40
CA GLY A 25 27.61 0.09 34.35
C GLY A 25 28.22 1.45 34.02
N VAL A 26 28.28 1.78 32.74
CA VAL A 26 28.75 3.08 32.25
C VAL A 26 27.53 3.95 32.01
N SER A 27 27.46 5.11 32.66
CA SER A 27 26.42 6.10 32.36
C SER A 27 26.91 7.10 31.32
N VAL A 28 26.16 7.24 30.23
CA VAL A 28 26.35 8.34 29.25
C VAL A 28 25.27 9.39 29.55
N PRO A 29 25.61 10.70 29.63
CA PRO A 29 24.63 11.75 29.84
C PRO A 29 23.55 11.76 28.75
N ALA A 30 22.31 12.07 29.13
CA ALA A 30 21.18 12.18 28.19
C ALA A 30 21.47 13.19 27.07
N GLY A 31 21.03 12.88 25.84
CA GLY A 31 21.14 13.75 24.67
C GLY A 31 22.48 13.73 23.92
N LYS A 32 23.37 12.76 24.18
CA LYS A 32 24.64 12.60 23.44
C LYS A 32 24.55 11.44 22.43
N PRO A 33 25.02 11.63 21.18
CA PRO A 33 25.00 10.59 20.16
C PRO A 33 25.93 9.44 20.53
N VAL A 34 25.47 8.22 20.29
CA VAL A 34 26.17 6.97 20.55
C VAL A 34 26.18 6.16 19.26
N THR A 35 27.32 5.57 18.89
CA THR A 35 27.45 4.69 17.72
C THR A 35 27.72 3.27 18.19
N ALA A 36 27.00 2.29 17.63
CA ALA A 36 27.18 0.87 17.93
C ALA A 36 27.70 0.12 16.69
N HIS A 37 28.77 -0.65 16.86
CA HIS A 37 29.40 -1.46 15.83
C HIS A 37 29.30 -2.96 16.18
N PRO A 38 28.70 -3.81 15.32
CA PRO A 38 28.58 -5.24 15.58
C PRO A 38 29.95 -5.93 15.52
N LEU A 39 30.22 -6.86 16.46
CA LEU A 39 31.48 -7.63 16.52
C LEU A 39 31.35 -9.09 16.06
N GLY A 40 30.15 -9.53 15.66
CA GLY A 40 29.92 -10.84 15.01
C GLY A 40 29.54 -12.01 15.94
N ASP A 41 29.39 -11.78 17.24
CA ASP A 41 29.09 -12.83 18.24
C ASP A 41 27.96 -12.45 19.21
N GLY A 42 27.08 -11.54 18.77
CA GLY A 42 26.03 -10.96 19.62
C GLY A 42 26.53 -9.86 20.57
N ARG A 43 27.81 -9.49 20.49
CA ARG A 43 28.37 -8.30 21.16
C ARG A 43 28.47 -7.12 20.20
N TYR A 44 28.37 -5.94 20.78
CA TYR A 44 28.51 -4.65 20.10
C TYR A 44 29.60 -3.84 20.77
N ARG A 45 30.42 -3.15 19.98
CA ARG A 45 31.25 -2.04 20.46
C ARG A 45 30.41 -0.78 20.42
N VAL A 46 30.26 -0.13 21.56
CA VAL A 46 29.50 1.12 21.70
C VAL A 46 30.51 2.24 21.95
N GLU A 47 30.43 3.29 21.13
CA GLU A 47 31.30 4.47 21.19
C GLU A 47 30.45 5.71 21.44
N ALA A 48 30.86 6.53 22.41
CA ALA A 48 30.19 7.79 22.74
C ALA A 48 31.21 8.93 22.74
N CYS A 49 30.88 10.02 22.05
CA CYS A 49 31.67 11.25 22.03
C CYS A 49 31.06 12.25 23.02
N LEU A 50 31.78 12.58 24.09
CA LEU A 50 31.37 13.63 25.04
C LEU A 50 31.86 15.01 24.55
N GLY A 51 32.95 15.04 23.75
CA GLY A 51 33.52 16.21 23.07
C GLY A 51 33.61 16.11 21.53
N SER A 52 34.37 17.02 20.90
CA SER A 52 34.24 17.34 19.48
C SER A 52 35.11 16.57 18.49
N THR A 53 36.01 15.65 18.87
CA THR A 53 36.89 15.02 17.87
C THR A 53 37.41 13.59 18.09
N MET A 54 37.14 12.91 19.21
CA MET A 54 37.51 11.48 19.40
C MET A 54 36.52 10.80 20.35
N PRO A 55 36.29 9.47 20.27
CA PRO A 55 35.45 8.78 21.24
C PRO A 55 36.10 8.83 22.62
N ASP A 56 35.43 9.50 23.55
CA ASP A 56 35.86 9.61 24.96
C ASP A 56 35.62 8.31 25.73
N TYR A 57 34.81 7.41 25.16
CA TYR A 57 34.45 6.14 25.78
C TYR A 57 34.23 5.03 24.75
N SER A 58 34.72 3.82 25.05
CA SER A 58 34.47 2.60 24.26
C SER A 58 34.17 1.44 25.20
N ALA A 59 33.05 0.76 24.99
CA ALA A 59 32.65 -0.43 25.74
C ALA A 59 32.21 -1.56 24.80
N VAL A 60 32.37 -2.81 25.24
CA VAL A 60 31.79 -3.98 24.57
C VAL A 60 30.64 -4.49 25.40
N VAL A 61 29.44 -4.51 24.84
CA VAL A 61 28.20 -4.94 25.52
C VAL A 61 27.56 -6.11 24.79
N GLU A 62 26.89 -6.99 25.53
CA GLU A 62 26.07 -8.05 24.95
C GLU A 62 24.71 -7.50 24.49
N SER A 63 24.15 -8.05 23.41
CA SER A 63 22.85 -7.64 22.83
C SER A 63 21.69 -7.59 23.83
N LYS A 64 21.72 -8.43 24.88
CA LYS A 64 20.70 -8.47 25.94
C LYS A 64 20.75 -7.30 26.92
N GLN A 65 21.83 -6.52 26.92
CA GLN A 65 22.05 -5.39 27.82
C GLN A 65 21.72 -4.02 27.18
N ILE A 66 21.36 -4.00 25.90
CA ILE A 66 20.99 -2.78 25.19
C ILE A 66 19.48 -2.60 25.31
N ALA A 67 19.03 -1.75 26.23
CA ALA A 67 17.66 -1.22 26.20
C ALA A 67 17.62 -0.04 25.21
N ILE A 68 16.91 -0.21 24.10
CA ILE A 68 16.66 0.87 23.14
C ILE A 68 15.46 1.66 23.64
N THR A 69 15.71 2.83 24.24
CA THR A 69 14.68 3.73 24.79
C THR A 69 14.46 4.97 23.91
N GLY A 70 14.49 4.81 22.59
CA GLY A 70 14.00 5.82 21.65
C GLY A 70 12.59 5.49 21.20
N GLU A 71 11.67 6.46 21.23
CA GLU A 71 10.38 6.34 20.54
C GLU A 71 10.65 6.25 19.04
N VAL A 72 10.66 5.04 18.48
CA VAL A 72 10.66 4.86 17.03
C VAL A 72 9.27 5.26 16.55
N ARG A 73 9.13 6.52 16.13
CA ARG A 73 7.91 6.97 15.48
C ARG A 73 7.75 6.25 14.16
N ARG A 74 6.55 5.75 13.91
CA ARG A 74 6.20 5.13 12.64
C ARG A 74 6.29 6.19 11.54
N VAL A 75 6.87 5.83 10.41
CA VAL A 75 6.91 6.67 9.20
C VAL A 75 5.93 6.14 8.16
N PHE A 76 4.97 6.97 7.75
CA PHE A 76 4.12 6.75 6.59
C PHE A 76 4.71 7.49 5.39
N ASP A 77 5.33 6.74 4.47
CA ASP A 77 6.02 7.26 3.30
C ASP A 77 5.22 6.94 2.05
N VAL A 78 4.67 7.97 1.40
CA VAL A 78 3.84 7.76 0.22
C VAL A 78 4.63 7.49 -1.06
N PHE A 79 5.96 7.62 -1.01
CA PHE A 79 6.88 7.39 -2.13
C PHE A 79 7.54 6.02 -2.08
N PHE A 80 7.41 5.28 -0.98
CA PHE A 80 8.03 3.97 -0.83
C PHE A 80 7.55 2.98 -1.90
N ASP A 81 8.50 2.33 -2.58
CA ASP A 81 8.21 1.25 -3.51
C ASP A 81 8.14 -0.09 -2.77
N TYR A 82 6.93 -0.59 -2.57
CA TYR A 82 6.69 -1.86 -1.87
C TYR A 82 7.31 -3.07 -2.55
N LYS A 83 7.70 -2.98 -3.83
CA LYS A 83 8.47 -4.04 -4.51
C LYS A 83 9.85 -4.24 -3.89
N THR A 84 10.39 -3.21 -3.22
CA THR A 84 11.72 -3.22 -2.61
C THR A 84 11.73 -3.74 -1.17
N ASP A 85 10.57 -3.94 -0.55
CA ASP A 85 10.42 -4.28 0.87
C ASP A 85 10.96 -5.69 1.24
N ARG A 86 11.06 -6.59 0.26
CA ARG A 86 11.61 -7.95 0.43
C ARG A 86 12.58 -8.33 -0.69
N PRO A 87 13.79 -7.74 -0.73
CA PRO A 87 14.70 -7.90 -1.87
C PRO A 87 15.30 -9.31 -1.96
N ALA A 88 15.37 -10.06 -0.85
CA ALA A 88 15.96 -11.40 -0.80
C ALA A 88 15.11 -12.51 -1.46
N ARG A 89 13.87 -12.21 -1.87
CA ARG A 89 12.97 -13.23 -2.45
C ARG A 89 13.12 -13.29 -3.96
N SER A 90 13.19 -14.50 -4.53
CA SER A 90 13.11 -14.67 -5.98
C SER A 90 11.66 -14.39 -6.43
N ARG A 91 11.39 -13.16 -6.91
CA ARG A 91 10.06 -12.65 -7.32
C ARG A 91 9.13 -12.34 -6.14
N PRO A 92 9.42 -11.30 -5.35
CA PRO A 92 8.49 -10.83 -4.33
C PRO A 92 7.21 -10.32 -5.00
N ASP A 93 6.08 -10.66 -4.40
CA ASP A 93 4.78 -10.09 -4.75
C ASP A 93 4.42 -9.13 -3.61
N ALA A 94 4.43 -7.82 -3.88
CA ALA A 94 4.27 -6.80 -2.84
C ALA A 94 2.97 -6.96 -2.06
N ASP A 95 1.84 -7.20 -2.75
CA ASP A 95 0.51 -7.43 -2.15
C ASP A 95 0.51 -8.63 -1.18
N ARG A 96 1.37 -9.60 -1.46
CA ARG A 96 1.52 -10.80 -0.62
C ARG A 96 2.56 -10.62 0.49
N ASP A 97 3.69 -10.03 0.15
CA ASP A 97 4.98 -10.22 0.83
C ASP A 97 5.51 -8.96 1.52
N SER A 98 5.01 -7.77 1.18
CA SER A 98 5.43 -6.51 1.81
C SER A 98 4.81 -6.35 3.21
N PRO A 99 5.59 -6.46 4.30
CA PRO A 99 5.11 -6.11 5.63
C PRO A 99 4.71 -4.63 5.74
N ARG A 100 5.40 -3.73 5.04
CA ARG A 100 5.11 -2.29 5.09
C ARG A 100 3.76 -1.96 4.47
N LEU A 101 3.48 -2.46 3.26
CA LEU A 101 2.17 -2.31 2.60
C LEU A 101 1.03 -2.82 3.48
N ARG A 102 1.25 -3.96 4.16
CA ARG A 102 0.24 -4.52 5.07
C ARG A 102 0.00 -3.65 6.28
N SER A 103 1.07 -3.12 6.89
CA SER A 103 0.95 -2.18 8.01
C SER A 103 0.24 -0.89 7.58
N ASP A 104 0.55 -0.39 6.38
CA ASP A 104 -0.07 0.83 5.84
C ASP A 104 -1.54 0.62 5.46
N HIS A 105 -1.93 -0.57 5.02
CA HIS A 105 -3.34 -0.92 4.89
C HIS A 105 -4.08 -1.04 6.23
N GLU A 106 -3.48 -1.64 7.25
CA GLU A 106 -4.07 -1.70 8.60
C GLU A 106 -4.29 -0.29 9.17
N LEU A 107 -3.35 0.63 8.96
CA LEU A 107 -3.49 2.04 9.32
C LEU A 107 -4.60 2.74 8.54
N LEU A 108 -4.49 2.74 7.21
CA LEU A 108 -5.37 3.54 6.36
C LEU A 108 -6.80 3.05 6.40
N TRP A 109 -7.03 1.76 6.59
CA TRP A 109 -8.37 1.17 6.56
C TRP A 109 -8.93 0.90 7.94
N THR A 110 -8.38 1.51 8.98
CA THR A 110 -9.01 1.56 10.29
C THR A 110 -9.74 2.90 10.45
N LYS A 111 -11.05 2.92 10.18
CA LYS A 111 -11.87 4.14 10.24
C LYS A 111 -13.26 3.86 10.80
N LYS A 112 -13.87 4.88 11.37
CA LYS A 112 -15.31 4.89 11.69
C LYS A 112 -16.11 5.21 10.43
N LEU A 113 -17.10 4.37 10.13
CA LEU A 113 -18.05 4.56 9.03
C LEU A 113 -19.22 5.44 9.47
N ASN A 114 -19.98 6.01 8.52
CA ASN A 114 -21.15 6.84 8.77
C ASN A 114 -22.25 6.10 9.53
N SER A 115 -22.36 4.79 9.28
CA SER A 115 -23.21 3.87 10.06
C SER A 115 -22.85 3.80 11.55
N GLY A 116 -21.69 4.32 11.94
CA GLY A 116 -21.13 4.27 13.29
C GLY A 116 -20.24 3.05 13.54
N VAL A 117 -20.23 2.08 12.61
CA VAL A 117 -19.35 0.91 12.65
C VAL A 117 -17.89 1.34 12.63
N HIS A 118 -17.08 0.80 13.54
CA HIS A 118 -15.63 0.99 13.52
C HIS A 118 -14.99 -0.15 12.74
N PHE A 119 -14.74 0.08 11.45
CA PHE A 119 -14.09 -0.90 10.60
C PHE A 119 -12.59 -0.87 10.86
N ALA A 120 -12.06 -1.93 11.46
CA ALA A 120 -10.67 -2.03 11.94
C ALA A 120 -10.07 -3.40 11.57
N PRO A 121 -9.75 -3.64 10.30
CA PRO A 121 -9.20 -4.91 9.85
C PRO A 121 -7.74 -5.04 10.30
N THR A 122 -7.41 -6.13 10.97
CA THR A 122 -6.07 -6.34 11.57
C THR A 122 -5.29 -7.44 10.88
N ALA A 123 -3.96 -7.33 10.90
CA ALA A 123 -3.09 -8.38 10.38
C ALA A 123 -3.04 -9.57 11.34
N PRO A 124 -3.39 -10.80 10.93
CA PRO A 124 -3.26 -11.96 11.80
C PRO A 124 -1.78 -12.29 12.05
N SER A 125 -1.50 -12.89 13.21
CA SER A 125 -0.15 -13.31 13.62
C SER A 125 0.53 -14.24 12.62
N ALA A 126 -0.25 -15.10 11.95
CA ALA A 126 0.24 -15.96 10.88
C ALA A 126 -0.40 -15.61 9.53
N ARG A 127 0.44 -15.32 8.53
CA ARG A 127 0.01 -14.91 7.17
C ARG A 127 -0.89 -15.94 6.46
N ARG A 128 -0.78 -17.23 6.78
CA ARG A 128 -1.66 -18.29 6.26
C ARG A 128 -3.12 -18.13 6.71
N ASN A 129 -3.37 -17.32 7.74
CA ASN A 129 -4.70 -17.05 8.30
C ASN A 129 -5.36 -15.79 7.73
N GLY A 130 -4.76 -15.16 6.71
CA GLY A 130 -5.31 -13.96 6.07
C GLY A 130 -4.25 -12.89 5.79
N TYR A 131 -4.61 -11.90 4.99
CA TYR A 131 -3.80 -10.69 4.84
C TYR A 131 -4.23 -9.65 5.89
N LEU A 132 -5.47 -9.17 5.82
CA LEU A 132 -6.15 -8.49 6.92
C LEU A 132 -7.49 -9.17 7.22
N ILE A 133 -7.92 -9.11 8.49
CA ILE A 133 -9.16 -9.71 8.99
C ILE A 133 -9.96 -8.66 9.76
N TYR A 134 -11.22 -8.46 9.37
CA TYR A 134 -12.20 -7.72 10.16
C TYR A 134 -13.14 -8.71 10.84
N THR A 135 -13.34 -8.57 12.15
CA THR A 135 -14.36 -9.31 12.88
C THR A 135 -15.52 -8.35 13.14
N ASP A 136 -16.70 -8.68 12.64
CA ASP A 136 -17.89 -7.84 12.85
C ASP A 136 -18.53 -8.10 14.23
N THR A 137 -19.61 -7.36 14.53
CA THR A 137 -20.33 -7.45 15.80
C THR A 137 -21.04 -8.79 16.03
N SER A 138 -21.15 -9.64 14.99
CA SER A 138 -21.66 -11.00 15.08
C SER A 138 -20.56 -12.05 15.29
N GLU A 139 -19.31 -11.60 15.50
CA GLU A 139 -18.10 -12.43 15.56
C GLU A 139 -17.74 -13.12 14.23
N ALA A 140 -18.37 -12.71 13.12
CA ALA A 140 -18.03 -13.24 11.80
C ALA A 140 -16.73 -12.61 11.30
N ARG A 141 -15.86 -13.44 10.73
CA ARG A 141 -14.53 -13.05 10.26
C ARG A 141 -14.50 -12.84 8.76
N HIS A 142 -14.27 -11.61 8.34
CA HIS A 142 -14.19 -11.17 6.95
C HIS A 142 -12.74 -10.97 6.54
N TRP A 143 -12.36 -11.53 5.39
CA TRP A 143 -10.98 -11.51 4.91
C TRP A 143 -10.81 -10.46 3.82
N TYR A 144 -9.70 -9.74 3.88
CA TYR A 144 -9.35 -8.72 2.90
C TYR A 144 -7.94 -8.96 2.38
N GLY A 145 -7.78 -8.89 1.06
CA GLY A 145 -6.49 -8.95 0.38
C GLY A 145 -6.11 -7.58 -0.18
N SER A 146 -4.82 -7.26 -0.21
CA SER A 146 -4.29 -6.12 -0.97
C SER A 146 -4.27 -6.45 -2.46
N ASP A 147 -4.50 -5.45 -3.28
CA ASP A 147 -4.16 -5.50 -4.70
C ASP A 147 -3.95 -4.12 -5.31
N ALA A 148 -3.23 -4.05 -6.42
CA ALA A 148 -2.99 -2.83 -7.16
C ALA A 148 -4.22 -2.36 -7.95
N ILE A 149 -4.68 -1.13 -7.73
CA ILE A 149 -5.81 -0.53 -8.50
C ILE A 149 -5.38 0.07 -9.84
N THR A 150 -4.13 -0.14 -10.25
CA THR A 150 -3.59 0.37 -11.52
C THR A 150 -2.83 -0.72 -12.24
N SER A 151 -2.85 -0.70 -13.57
CA SER A 151 -2.06 -1.60 -14.41
C SER A 151 -1.16 -0.79 -15.33
N SER A 152 0.13 -1.12 -15.36
CA SER A 152 1.03 -0.59 -16.40
C SER A 152 0.94 -1.38 -17.71
N TYR A 153 0.28 -2.56 -17.68
CA TYR A 153 0.26 -3.53 -18.76
C TYR A 153 1.64 -4.00 -19.26
N THR A 154 2.72 -3.74 -18.51
CA THR A 154 4.10 -3.96 -18.98
C THR A 154 4.36 -5.40 -19.45
N GLY A 155 3.70 -6.40 -18.86
CA GLY A 155 3.84 -7.81 -19.22
C GLY A 155 2.73 -8.36 -20.12
N TRP A 156 1.82 -7.53 -20.61
CA TRP A 156 0.65 -7.99 -21.36
C TRP A 156 0.99 -8.22 -22.83
N SER A 157 0.71 -9.44 -23.31
CA SER A 157 0.85 -9.79 -24.73
C SER A 157 -0.49 -9.79 -25.49
N ARG A 158 -1.60 -9.55 -24.79
CA ARG A 158 -2.95 -9.44 -25.36
C ARG A 158 -3.75 -8.36 -24.63
N PRO A 159 -4.72 -7.70 -25.29
CA PRO A 159 -5.02 -7.80 -26.72
C PRO A 159 -3.87 -7.27 -27.60
N THR A 160 -3.80 -7.73 -28.86
CA THR A 160 -2.72 -7.36 -29.79
C THR A 160 -2.62 -5.85 -30.00
N SER A 161 -3.75 -5.14 -29.95
CA SER A 161 -3.80 -3.68 -30.02
C SER A 161 -3.05 -3.01 -28.87
N LEU A 162 -3.28 -3.45 -27.62
CA LEU A 162 -2.53 -2.97 -26.45
C LEU A 162 -1.04 -3.27 -26.56
N ALA A 163 -0.68 -4.49 -26.97
CA ALA A 163 0.72 -4.85 -27.21
C ALA A 163 1.38 -3.97 -28.29
N GLY A 164 0.66 -3.67 -29.38
CA GLY A 164 1.11 -2.75 -30.43
C GLY A 164 1.24 -1.31 -29.95
N ALA A 165 0.31 -0.83 -29.11
CA ALA A 165 0.37 0.49 -28.49
C ALA A 165 1.62 0.65 -27.63
N ILE A 166 1.91 -0.32 -26.76
CA ILE A 166 3.11 -0.34 -25.91
C ILE A 166 4.39 -0.45 -26.73
N ALA A 167 4.38 -1.26 -27.80
CA ALA A 167 5.54 -1.39 -28.69
C ALA A 167 5.86 -0.10 -29.46
N SER A 168 4.88 0.79 -29.62
CA SER A 168 5.02 2.06 -30.33
C SER A 168 5.50 3.23 -29.45
N LEU A 169 5.71 2.99 -28.14
CA LEU A 169 6.26 4.00 -27.24
C LEU A 169 7.72 4.33 -27.56
N ASN A 170 8.10 5.60 -27.41
CA ASN A 170 9.50 6.01 -27.45
C ASN A 170 10.21 5.69 -26.11
N GLU A 171 11.53 5.91 -26.03
CA GLU A 171 12.32 5.54 -24.84
C GLU A 171 11.89 6.30 -23.58
N ASP A 172 11.62 7.61 -23.68
CA ASP A 172 11.20 8.42 -22.54
C ASP A 172 9.84 7.95 -21.99
N GLU A 173 8.89 7.65 -22.87
CA GLU A 173 7.59 7.10 -22.51
C GLU A 173 7.70 5.71 -21.89
N ARG A 174 8.59 4.86 -22.42
CA ARG A 174 8.86 3.54 -21.84
C ARG A 174 9.40 3.66 -20.43
N SER A 175 10.41 4.51 -20.22
CA SER A 175 10.99 4.75 -18.90
C SER A 175 9.99 5.32 -17.91
N ARG A 176 9.05 6.16 -18.38
CA ARG A 176 8.04 6.80 -17.53
C ARG A 176 6.88 5.87 -17.17
N TYR A 177 6.37 5.11 -18.13
CA TYR A 177 5.10 4.42 -17.98
C TYR A 177 5.23 2.95 -17.60
N LEU A 178 6.32 2.30 -17.99
CA LEU A 178 6.54 0.89 -17.72
C LEU A 178 7.19 0.72 -16.35
N ASN A 179 6.73 -0.30 -15.62
CA ASN A 179 7.26 -0.64 -14.29
C ASN A 179 7.36 0.54 -13.29
N PRO A 180 6.31 1.36 -13.10
CA PRO A 180 6.35 2.41 -12.09
C PRO A 180 6.59 1.81 -10.69
N PRO A 181 7.15 2.60 -9.75
CA PRO A 181 7.17 2.25 -8.33
C PRO A 181 5.78 1.83 -7.86
N TYR A 182 5.70 0.81 -7.02
CA TYR A 182 4.42 0.42 -6.42
C TYR A 182 4.26 1.08 -5.07
N THR A 183 3.56 2.21 -5.06
CA THR A 183 3.33 3.03 -3.86
C THR A 183 1.91 2.88 -3.33
N ILE A 184 1.63 3.47 -2.16
CA ILE A 184 0.33 3.31 -1.48
C ILE A 184 -0.84 3.90 -2.26
N GLY A 185 -0.57 4.94 -3.07
CA GLY A 185 -1.55 5.53 -3.97
C GLY A 185 -2.12 4.54 -4.98
N SER A 186 -1.36 3.49 -5.33
CA SER A 186 -1.74 2.44 -6.25
C SER A 186 -2.38 1.21 -5.61
N ALA A 187 -2.55 1.17 -4.28
CA ALA A 187 -3.02 -0.02 -3.57
C ALA A 187 -4.33 0.24 -2.80
N MET A 188 -5.16 -0.80 -2.70
CA MET A 188 -6.28 -0.84 -1.74
C MET A 188 -6.56 -2.29 -1.32
N ILE A 189 -7.46 -2.44 -0.36
CA ILE A 189 -7.93 -3.76 0.03
C ILE A 189 -9.25 -4.13 -0.65
N TRP A 190 -9.42 -5.41 -0.92
CA TRP A 190 -10.64 -6.00 -1.46
C TRP A 190 -11.09 -7.17 -0.57
N PRO A 191 -12.41 -7.36 -0.37
CA PRO A 191 -12.90 -8.55 0.30
C PRO A 191 -12.54 -9.82 -0.50
N VAL A 192 -12.22 -10.90 0.21
CA VAL A 192 -11.84 -12.18 -0.39
C VAL A 192 -12.55 -13.31 0.34
N ARG A 193 -13.43 -14.04 -0.36
CA ARG A 193 -14.04 -15.26 0.20
C ARG A 193 -14.13 -16.38 -0.82
N LYS A 194 -13.92 -17.62 -0.33
CA LYS A 194 -13.86 -18.82 -1.20
C LYS A 194 -15.18 -19.11 -1.91
N LYS A 195 -16.31 -18.85 -1.24
CA LYS A 195 -17.66 -19.11 -1.78
C LYS A 195 -18.02 -18.19 -2.94
N ASP A 196 -17.47 -16.98 -2.97
CA ASP A 196 -17.82 -15.96 -3.98
C ASP A 196 -16.66 -15.76 -4.95
N ARG A 197 -16.52 -16.72 -5.87
CA ARG A 197 -15.53 -16.68 -6.95
C ARG A 197 -16.22 -16.42 -8.30
N PRO A 198 -15.60 -15.66 -9.22
CA PRO A 198 -14.30 -15.00 -9.08
C PRO A 198 -14.33 -13.87 -8.02
N THR A 199 -13.17 -13.54 -7.43
CA THR A 199 -13.10 -12.36 -6.55
C THR A 199 -13.26 -11.10 -7.39
N ILE A 200 -13.63 -9.97 -6.77
CA ILE A 200 -13.71 -8.66 -7.45
C ILE A 200 -12.41 -8.39 -8.22
N ASN A 201 -11.26 -8.61 -7.56
CA ASN A 201 -9.95 -8.43 -8.17
C ASN A 201 -9.75 -9.31 -9.42
N THR A 202 -10.06 -10.60 -9.35
CA THR A 202 -9.95 -11.47 -10.52
C THR A 202 -10.89 -11.03 -11.64
N ALA A 203 -12.11 -10.60 -11.31
CA ALA A 203 -13.11 -10.24 -12.30
C ALA A 203 -12.80 -8.94 -13.06
N ARG A 204 -12.15 -7.95 -12.43
CA ARG A 204 -11.76 -6.69 -13.10
C ARG A 204 -10.58 -6.85 -14.06
N GLY A 205 -9.72 -7.85 -13.87
CA GLY A 205 -8.51 -8.06 -14.69
C GLY A 205 -8.58 -9.26 -15.64
N PHE A 206 -9.40 -10.27 -15.33
CA PHE A 206 -9.46 -11.53 -16.07
C PHE A 206 -10.87 -11.93 -16.47
N GLY A 207 -10.97 -12.78 -17.50
CA GLY A 207 -12.25 -13.31 -18.00
C GLY A 207 -13.05 -12.29 -18.84
N PRO A 208 -14.35 -12.55 -19.07
CA PRO A 208 -15.21 -11.67 -19.87
C PRO A 208 -15.32 -10.25 -19.30
N SER A 209 -15.59 -10.12 -18.00
CA SER A 209 -15.63 -8.83 -17.32
C SER A 209 -14.29 -8.11 -17.40
N GLY A 210 -13.17 -8.83 -17.16
CA GLY A 210 -11.84 -8.26 -17.23
C GLY A 210 -11.44 -7.74 -18.61
N ARG A 211 -12.04 -8.25 -19.70
CA ARG A 211 -11.82 -7.68 -21.04
C ARG A 211 -12.46 -6.30 -21.19
N LEU A 212 -13.61 -6.07 -20.56
CA LEU A 212 -14.35 -4.81 -20.61
C LEU A 212 -13.78 -3.78 -19.62
N ILE A 213 -13.26 -4.23 -18.47
CA ILE A 213 -12.69 -3.35 -17.44
C ILE A 213 -11.19 -3.12 -17.65
N GLY A 214 -10.45 -4.17 -18.02
CA GLY A 214 -9.01 -4.11 -18.25
C GLY A 214 -8.19 -3.68 -17.04
N ASP A 215 -8.58 -4.02 -15.82
CA ASP A 215 -7.95 -3.53 -14.58
C ASP A 215 -7.97 -2.01 -14.38
N ARG A 216 -8.78 -1.26 -15.14
CA ARG A 216 -8.89 0.18 -14.95
C ARG A 216 -9.80 0.52 -13.77
N MET A 217 -9.28 1.35 -12.85
CA MET A 217 -10.03 1.74 -11.66
C MET A 217 -11.24 2.62 -11.97
N ASP A 218 -11.18 3.49 -12.98
CA ASP A 218 -12.33 4.32 -13.39
C ASP A 218 -13.51 3.46 -13.87
N LEU A 219 -13.25 2.46 -14.71
CA LEU A 219 -14.28 1.51 -15.16
C LEU A 219 -14.78 0.61 -14.01
N THR A 220 -13.88 0.19 -13.12
CA THR A 220 -14.26 -0.57 -11.90
C THR A 220 -15.14 0.28 -10.98
N LEU A 221 -14.82 1.57 -10.82
CA LEU A 221 -15.56 2.49 -9.99
C LEU A 221 -16.95 2.79 -10.56
N GLU A 222 -17.09 2.88 -11.89
CA GLU A 222 -18.40 2.99 -12.53
C GLU A 222 -19.27 1.75 -12.29
N CYS A 223 -18.69 0.55 -12.30
CA CYS A 223 -19.42 -0.65 -11.90
C CYS A 223 -19.91 -0.57 -10.44
N ILE A 224 -19.09 -0.03 -9.54
CA ILE A 224 -19.44 0.15 -8.12
C ILE A 224 -20.52 1.23 -7.95
N ARG A 225 -20.43 2.35 -8.68
CA ARG A 225 -21.47 3.39 -8.71
C ARG A 225 -22.82 2.79 -9.11
N ARG A 226 -22.85 2.04 -10.23
CA ARG A 226 -24.04 1.34 -10.72
C ARG A 226 -24.62 0.37 -9.69
N HIS A 227 -23.76 -0.36 -8.96
CA HIS A 227 -24.18 -1.24 -7.88
C HIS A 227 -24.95 -0.50 -6.79
N TYR A 228 -24.43 0.64 -6.31
CA TYR A 228 -25.14 1.47 -5.32
C TYR A 228 -26.43 2.09 -5.86
N SER A 229 -26.51 2.37 -7.17
CA SER A 229 -27.72 2.85 -7.84
C SER A 229 -28.73 1.73 -8.18
N GLY A 230 -28.41 0.46 -7.90
CA GLY A 230 -29.25 -0.69 -8.22
C GLY A 230 -29.28 -1.06 -9.72
N GLU A 231 -28.43 -0.44 -10.53
CA GLU A 231 -28.33 -0.68 -11.97
C GLU A 231 -27.66 -2.04 -12.24
N GLN A 232 -28.31 -2.89 -13.03
CA GLN A 232 -27.84 -4.26 -13.32
C GLN A 232 -26.95 -4.36 -14.56
N ASP A 233 -26.98 -3.35 -15.44
CA ASP A 233 -26.17 -3.33 -16.66
C ASP A 233 -24.73 -2.91 -16.33
N SER A 234 -23.92 -3.87 -15.89
CA SER A 234 -22.53 -3.65 -15.48
C SER A 234 -21.71 -4.94 -15.61
N PRO A 235 -20.48 -4.90 -16.17
CA PRO A 235 -19.63 -6.09 -16.29
C PRO A 235 -19.32 -6.80 -14.98
N LEU A 236 -19.40 -6.09 -13.85
CA LEU A 236 -19.16 -6.64 -12.51
C LEU A 236 -20.43 -6.88 -11.70
N ALA A 237 -21.65 -6.64 -12.24
CA ALA A 237 -22.91 -6.70 -11.48
C ALA A 237 -23.05 -7.97 -10.63
N GLY A 238 -22.86 -9.14 -11.24
CA GLY A 238 -22.95 -10.42 -10.52
C GLY A 238 -21.88 -10.61 -9.44
N VAL A 239 -20.65 -10.15 -9.69
CA VAL A 239 -19.56 -10.26 -8.71
C VAL A 239 -19.75 -9.27 -7.56
N LEU A 240 -20.13 -8.02 -7.84
CA LEU A 240 -20.42 -7.05 -6.80
C LEU A 240 -21.63 -7.47 -5.97
N GLY A 241 -22.67 -8.04 -6.60
CA GLY A 241 -23.83 -8.61 -5.91
C GLY A 241 -23.46 -9.78 -4.98
N ALA A 242 -22.54 -10.66 -5.39
CA ALA A 242 -22.02 -11.70 -4.51
C ALA A 242 -21.23 -11.13 -3.32
N TYR A 243 -20.75 -9.89 -3.41
CA TYR A 243 -20.05 -9.16 -2.34
C TYR A 243 -20.88 -8.00 -1.75
N ALA A 244 -22.21 -8.01 -1.88
CA ALA A 244 -23.09 -6.92 -1.44
C ALA A 244 -22.91 -6.57 0.04
N ASP A 245 -22.71 -7.57 0.91
CA ASP A 245 -22.42 -7.40 2.34
C ASP A 245 -21.23 -6.47 2.63
N PHE A 246 -20.20 -6.48 1.77
CA PHE A 246 -19.07 -5.55 1.89
C PHE A 246 -19.46 -4.13 1.48
N PHE A 247 -20.25 -3.97 0.42
CA PHE A 247 -20.68 -2.64 -0.05
C PHE A 247 -21.70 -2.01 0.89
N GLU A 248 -22.53 -2.82 1.56
CA GLU A 248 -23.49 -2.40 2.58
C GLU A 248 -22.83 -1.88 3.87
N LEU A 249 -21.52 -2.08 4.06
CA LEU A 249 -20.79 -1.43 5.16
C LEU A 249 -20.80 0.10 5.04
N PHE A 250 -20.78 0.60 3.79
CA PHE A 250 -20.71 2.01 3.48
C PHE A 250 -22.12 2.57 3.20
N ASP A 251 -22.38 3.78 3.68
CA ASP A 251 -23.56 4.59 3.43
C ASP A 251 -23.50 5.19 2.01
N GLY A 252 -23.65 4.30 1.03
CA GLY A 252 -23.70 4.65 -0.38
C GLY A 252 -22.35 4.88 -1.04
N PHE A 253 -22.42 5.27 -2.32
CA PHE A 253 -21.26 5.46 -3.18
C PHE A 253 -20.31 6.55 -2.70
N THR A 254 -20.85 7.65 -2.15
CA THR A 254 -20.06 8.78 -1.64
C THR A 254 -19.14 8.32 -0.51
N GLU A 255 -19.67 7.60 0.49
CA GLU A 255 -18.83 7.10 1.58
C GLU A 255 -17.78 6.11 1.07
N PHE A 256 -18.14 5.22 0.13
CA PHE A 256 -17.18 4.30 -0.48
C PHE A 256 -15.99 5.03 -1.14
N VAL A 257 -16.28 6.07 -1.93
CA VAL A 257 -15.28 6.91 -2.60
C VAL A 257 -14.40 7.62 -1.57
N ASP A 258 -15.03 8.20 -0.54
CA ASP A 258 -14.31 8.94 0.50
C ASP A 258 -13.41 8.05 1.33
N TYR A 259 -13.93 6.89 1.72
CA TYR A 259 -13.23 5.90 2.51
C TYR A 259 -11.95 5.44 1.83
N PHE A 260 -11.99 5.14 0.52
CA PHE A 260 -10.83 4.67 -0.25
C PHE A 260 -10.01 5.77 -0.93
N HIS A 261 -10.33 7.05 -0.68
CA HIS A 261 -9.64 8.21 -1.24
C HIS A 261 -9.69 8.30 -2.77
N LEU A 262 -10.84 8.00 -3.38
CA LEU A 262 -11.04 7.93 -4.84
C LEU A 262 -11.62 9.21 -5.47
N GLN A 263 -11.66 10.33 -4.74
CA GLN A 263 -12.38 11.55 -5.13
C GLN A 263 -11.95 12.14 -6.48
N ASP A 264 -10.69 11.97 -6.90
CA ASP A 264 -10.23 12.48 -8.20
C ASP A 264 -10.84 11.73 -9.41
N LEU A 265 -11.48 10.59 -9.17
CA LEU A 265 -12.18 9.80 -10.18
C LEU A 265 -13.67 10.09 -10.27
N VAL A 266 -14.19 11.11 -9.57
CA VAL A 266 -15.61 11.46 -9.62
C VAL A 266 -15.83 12.95 -9.88
N THR A 267 -17.03 13.30 -10.35
CA THR A 267 -17.49 14.69 -10.40
C THR A 267 -17.63 15.26 -8.99
N PRO A 268 -17.57 16.60 -8.80
CA PRO A 268 -17.60 17.20 -7.46
C PRO A 268 -18.86 16.88 -6.65
N ASP A 269 -19.96 16.54 -7.34
CA ASP A 269 -21.24 16.12 -6.77
C ASP A 269 -21.38 14.60 -6.59
N TYR A 270 -20.33 13.82 -6.89
CA TYR A 270 -20.27 12.35 -6.80
C TYR A 270 -21.27 11.59 -7.70
N ASN A 271 -21.94 12.29 -8.62
CA ASN A 271 -22.97 11.70 -9.47
C ASN A 271 -22.41 10.92 -10.67
N ALA A 272 -21.18 11.20 -11.09
CA ALA A 272 -20.55 10.54 -12.22
C ALA A 272 -19.08 10.24 -11.99
N VAL A 273 -18.59 9.19 -12.64
CA VAL A 273 -17.17 8.83 -12.69
C VAL A 273 -16.47 9.63 -13.78
N ARG A 274 -15.24 10.07 -13.52
CA ARG A 274 -14.31 10.64 -14.49
C ARG A 274 -13.47 9.52 -15.09
N PHE A 275 -13.61 9.32 -16.39
CA PHE A 275 -12.90 8.27 -17.11
C PHE A 275 -11.56 8.76 -17.66
N TYR A 276 -10.55 7.89 -17.63
CA TYR A 276 -9.23 8.15 -18.20
C TYR A 276 -9.24 8.23 -19.72
N LEU A 277 -10.20 7.55 -20.35
CA LEU A 277 -10.45 7.50 -21.79
C LEU A 277 -11.95 7.66 -22.04
N PRO A 278 -12.39 8.06 -23.24
CA PRO A 278 -13.82 8.14 -23.58
C PRO A 278 -14.56 6.86 -23.20
N PHE A 279 -15.69 7.02 -22.50
CA PHE A 279 -16.51 5.92 -22.01
C PHE A 279 -17.64 5.62 -22.99
N ASP A 280 -17.78 4.34 -23.35
CA ASP A 280 -18.69 3.83 -24.36
C ASP A 280 -19.70 2.84 -23.77
N ASN A 281 -20.01 2.96 -22.48
CA ASN A 281 -20.93 2.05 -21.78
C ASN A 281 -20.49 0.57 -21.82
N PHE A 282 -19.18 0.31 -21.71
CA PHE A 282 -18.60 -1.05 -21.70
C PHE A 282 -18.82 -1.83 -23.02
N GLU A 283 -18.95 -1.13 -24.15
CA GLU A 283 -19.11 -1.76 -25.47
C GLU A 283 -17.79 -2.29 -26.04
N ARG A 284 -16.67 -1.64 -25.74
CA ARG A 284 -15.34 -2.06 -26.18
C ARG A 284 -14.48 -2.63 -25.03
N SER A 285 -13.32 -3.16 -25.39
CA SER A 285 -12.33 -3.56 -24.38
C SER A 285 -11.84 -2.35 -23.58
N GLY A 286 -11.74 -2.49 -22.26
CA GLY A 286 -11.25 -1.41 -21.39
C GLY A 286 -9.78 -1.04 -21.64
N ALA A 287 -8.99 -1.95 -22.21
CA ALA A 287 -7.58 -1.74 -22.50
C ALA A 287 -7.36 -0.68 -23.59
N PRO A 288 -6.37 0.22 -23.44
CA PRO A 288 -5.98 1.15 -24.50
C PRO A 288 -5.62 0.42 -25.80
N VAL A 289 -6.05 0.95 -26.95
CA VAL A 289 -5.84 0.29 -28.26
C VAL A 289 -4.81 0.98 -29.16
N THR A 290 -4.51 2.24 -28.90
CA THR A 290 -3.48 3.02 -29.62
C THR A 290 -2.41 3.53 -28.67
N ARG A 291 -1.27 3.95 -29.22
CA ARG A 291 -0.20 4.62 -28.46
C ARG A 291 -0.76 5.82 -27.69
N ASP A 292 -1.52 6.68 -28.34
CA ASP A 292 -2.05 7.91 -27.73
C ASP A 292 -3.08 7.61 -26.63
N GLU A 293 -3.92 6.59 -26.79
CA GLU A 293 -4.79 6.12 -25.70
C GLU A 293 -3.97 5.59 -24.53
N TYR A 294 -2.89 4.83 -24.80
CA TYR A 294 -2.04 4.31 -23.73
C TYR A 294 -1.36 5.45 -22.98
N VAL A 295 -0.78 6.42 -23.67
CA VAL A 295 -0.15 7.60 -23.07
C VAL A 295 -1.16 8.39 -22.23
N THR A 296 -2.35 8.67 -22.79
CA THR A 296 -3.42 9.39 -22.09
C THR A 296 -3.85 8.66 -20.82
N TYR A 297 -4.07 7.34 -20.92
CA TYR A 297 -4.41 6.50 -19.78
C TYR A 297 -3.33 6.53 -18.69
N ARG A 298 -2.04 6.42 -19.09
CA ARG A 298 -0.93 6.34 -18.13
C ARG A 298 -0.71 7.66 -17.42
N GLU A 299 -0.77 8.80 -18.11
CA GLU A 299 -0.67 10.11 -17.47
C GLU A 299 -1.81 10.33 -16.46
N ALA A 300 -3.05 10.08 -16.87
CA ALA A 300 -4.20 10.22 -15.96
C ALA A 300 -4.11 9.28 -14.74
N THR A 301 -3.61 8.06 -14.95
CA THR A 301 -3.39 7.10 -13.86
C THR A 301 -2.30 7.58 -12.88
N LEU A 302 -1.18 8.10 -13.39
CA LEU A 302 -0.08 8.61 -12.58
C LEU A 302 -0.50 9.86 -11.77
N GLU A 303 -1.27 10.76 -12.40
CA GLU A 303 -1.84 11.93 -11.73
C GLU A 303 -2.79 11.50 -10.60
N PHE A 304 -3.70 10.56 -10.88
CA PHE A 304 -4.64 10.02 -9.91
C PHE A 304 -3.93 9.43 -8.69
N ILE A 305 -2.96 8.52 -8.87
CA ILE A 305 -2.29 7.88 -7.72
C ILE A 305 -1.48 8.88 -6.91
N ALA A 306 -0.91 9.91 -7.53
CA ALA A 306 -0.20 10.98 -6.83
C ALA A 306 -1.17 11.85 -6.00
N ALA A 307 -2.34 12.19 -6.56
CA ALA A 307 -3.37 12.92 -5.83
C ALA A 307 -3.94 12.10 -4.66
N ARG A 308 -4.23 10.83 -4.89
CA ARG A 308 -4.67 9.88 -3.87
C ARG A 308 -3.65 9.71 -2.75
N ALA A 309 -2.37 9.58 -3.08
CA ALA A 309 -1.28 9.52 -2.11
C ALA A 309 -1.22 10.78 -1.22
N ARG A 310 -1.33 11.98 -1.80
CA ARG A 310 -1.39 13.23 -1.03
C ARG A 310 -2.58 13.25 -0.07
N ARG A 311 -3.76 12.82 -0.53
CA ARG A 311 -4.97 12.75 0.31
C ARG A 311 -4.81 11.77 1.47
N MET A 312 -4.17 10.62 1.25
CA MET A 312 -3.84 9.67 2.30
C MET A 312 -2.86 10.27 3.30
N ALA A 313 -1.80 10.94 2.83
CA ALA A 313 -0.83 11.62 3.70
C ALA A 313 -1.52 12.68 4.59
N GLU A 314 -2.40 13.51 4.02
CA GLU A 314 -3.19 14.48 4.78
C GLU A 314 -4.12 13.82 5.80
N TRP A 315 -4.75 12.70 5.42
CA TRP A 315 -5.60 11.95 6.33
C TRP A 315 -4.78 11.40 7.51
N VAL A 316 -3.60 10.82 7.26
CA VAL A 316 -2.71 10.31 8.32
C VAL A 316 -2.26 11.46 9.24
N ARG A 317 -1.78 12.59 8.69
CA ARG A 317 -1.39 13.76 9.50
C ARG A 317 -2.50 14.27 10.42
N ARG A 318 -3.75 14.18 9.97
CA ARG A 318 -4.92 14.67 10.73
C ARG A 318 -5.36 13.71 11.83
N HIS A 319 -5.29 12.41 11.59
CA HIS A 319 -5.87 11.40 12.49
C HIS A 319 -4.82 10.64 13.33
N HIS A 320 -3.56 10.72 12.94
CA HIS A 320 -2.43 10.05 13.59
C HIS A 320 -1.24 11.02 13.73
N PRO A 321 -1.36 12.04 14.59
CA PRO A 321 -0.32 13.08 14.76
C PRO A 321 1.00 12.55 15.36
N ASP A 322 1.01 11.31 15.82
CA ASP A 322 2.16 10.55 16.30
C ASP A 322 2.97 9.86 15.17
N ILE A 323 2.43 9.82 13.95
CA ILE A 323 3.06 9.23 12.77
C ILE A 323 3.71 10.34 11.93
N ASP A 324 4.99 10.14 11.59
CA ASP A 324 5.71 11.03 10.67
C ASP A 324 5.31 10.71 9.23
N VAL A 325 5.03 11.73 8.42
CA VAL A 325 4.53 11.57 7.04
C VAL A 325 5.49 12.20 6.04
N LEU A 326 6.11 11.35 5.21
CA LEU A 326 7.01 11.72 4.12
C LEU A 326 6.25 11.91 2.81
#